data_AF-A0A6P6SPS7-F1
#
_entry.id   AF-A0A6P6SPS7-F1
#
_cell.length_a   1.000
_cell.length_b   1.000
_cell.length_c   1.000
_cell.angle_alpha   90.00
_cell.angle_beta   90.00
_cell.angle_gamma   90.00
#
_symmetry.space_group_name_H-M   'P 1'
#
loop_
_entity.id
_entity.type
_entity.pdbx_description
1 polymer ?
#
loop_
_entity_poly.entity_id
_entity_poly.type
_entity_poly.pdbx_seq_one_letter_code
_entity_poly.pdbx_strand_id
1 'polypeptide(L)'
;MRKICIMELLSDKSVLSFHKIRQDEVLHLVEVIRQLAGKSVNITEQLFSHTSSMVCRAAFGQVSKEDRYKFVRLMKQVLALEEGFHMADLFLSYRIFHVLTGLKPELLKIHHKMDIIFENLIKEHINNHTRNKKFIADPNQKDLIDVLLQIRDSGDLQFPISNDDIKAIIFVVDP
;
A
#
# COMPACT_ATOMS: atom_id res chain seq x y z
N MET A 1 -8.46 -13.21 -7.87
CA MET A 1 -8.00 -12.08 -7.02
C MET A 1 -8.82 -11.89 -5.76
N ARG A 2 -10.11 -11.54 -5.82
CA ARG A 2 -10.95 -11.31 -4.61
C ARG A 2 -10.86 -12.41 -3.53
N LYS A 3 -10.94 -13.68 -3.93
CA LYS A 3 -10.82 -14.83 -3.01
C LYS A 3 -9.48 -14.84 -2.26
N ILE A 4 -8.38 -14.55 -2.96
CA ILE A 4 -7.03 -14.49 -2.39
C ILE A 4 -6.97 -13.36 -1.36
N CYS A 5 -7.49 -12.17 -1.70
CA CYS A 5 -7.50 -11.06 -0.76
C CYS A 5 -8.25 -11.40 0.53
N ILE A 6 -9.41 -12.06 0.43
CA ILE A 6 -10.21 -12.42 1.60
C ILE A 6 -9.53 -13.53 2.42
N MET A 7 -9.08 -14.61 1.75
CA MET A 7 -8.60 -15.80 2.45
C MET A 7 -7.18 -15.67 2.98
N GLU A 8 -6.33 -14.89 2.30
CA GLU A 8 -4.91 -14.81 2.63
C GLU A 8 -4.59 -13.47 3.30
N LEU A 9 -5.14 -12.36 2.82
CA LEU A 9 -4.73 -11.02 3.26
C LEU A 9 -5.59 -10.46 4.38
N LEU A 10 -6.90 -10.74 4.32
CA LEU A 10 -7.92 -10.24 5.24
C LEU A 10 -8.50 -11.34 6.13
N SER A 11 -7.82 -12.49 6.24
CA SER A 11 -8.22 -13.55 7.16
C SER A 11 -7.94 -13.14 8.60
N ASP A 12 -8.64 -13.77 9.55
CA ASP A 12 -8.44 -13.53 10.98
C ASP A 12 -6.96 -13.69 11.38
N LYS A 13 -6.28 -14.69 10.81
CA LYS A 13 -4.85 -14.94 11.06
C LYS A 13 -3.98 -13.76 10.60
N SER A 14 -4.21 -13.23 9.41
CA SER A 14 -3.44 -12.10 8.86
C SER A 14 -3.77 -10.79 9.57
N VAL A 15 -5.05 -10.56 9.92
CA VAL A 15 -5.43 -9.39 10.73
C VAL A 15 -4.78 -9.44 12.12
N LEU A 16 -4.66 -10.63 12.71
CA LEU A 16 -3.99 -10.83 13.99
C LEU A 16 -2.46 -10.68 13.89
N SER A 17 -1.81 -11.10 12.80
CA SER A 17 -0.36 -10.92 12.64
C SER A 17 0.04 -9.44 12.63
N PHE A 18 -0.81 -8.56 12.10
CA PHE A 18 -0.60 -7.11 12.13
C PHE A 18 -0.82 -6.45 13.51
N HIS A 19 -1.16 -7.21 14.55
CA HIS A 19 -1.39 -6.67 15.90
C HIS A 19 -0.20 -5.87 16.42
N LYS A 20 1.03 -6.40 16.26
CA LYS A 20 2.24 -5.72 16.71
C LYS A 20 2.47 -4.41 15.97
N ILE A 21 2.23 -4.38 14.66
CA ILE A 21 2.31 -3.16 13.85
C ILE A 21 1.33 -2.12 14.38
N ARG A 22 0.07 -2.51 14.64
CA ARG A 22 -0.94 -1.59 15.18
C ARG A 22 -0.51 -1.02 16.54
N GLN A 23 -0.04 -1.87 17.45
CA GLN A 23 0.43 -1.41 18.76
C GLN A 23 1.60 -0.43 18.64
N ASP A 24 2.62 -0.76 17.86
CA ASP A 24 3.79 0.09 17.65
C ASP A 24 3.39 1.47 17.08
N GLU A 25 2.53 1.49 16.05
CA GLU A 25 2.11 2.73 15.40
C GLU A 25 1.22 3.59 16.30
N VAL A 26 0.36 2.97 17.13
CA VAL A 26 -0.50 3.69 18.08
C VAL A 26 0.33 4.30 19.20
N LEU A 27 1.29 3.55 19.75
CA LEU A 27 2.20 4.06 20.77
C LEU A 27 3.02 5.23 20.23
N HIS A 28 3.50 5.13 18.98
CA HIS A 28 4.20 6.23 18.33
C HIS A 28 3.31 7.47 18.16
N LEU A 29 2.05 7.31 17.73
CA LEU A 29 1.11 8.42 17.60
C LEU A 29 0.85 9.12 18.95
N VAL A 30 0.63 8.34 20.02
CA VAL A 30 0.44 8.88 21.38
C VAL A 30 1.65 9.68 21.83
N GLU A 31 2.87 9.17 21.58
CA GLU A 31 4.10 9.87 21.94
C GLU A 31 4.26 11.19 21.17
N VAL A 32 3.98 11.21 19.87
CA VAL A 32 4.00 12.44 19.06
C VAL A 32 2.99 13.46 19.59
N ILE A 33 1.76 13.05 19.90
CA ILE A 33 0.74 13.94 20.46
C ILE A 33 1.17 14.48 21.83
N ARG A 34 1.76 13.63 22.68
CA ARG A 34 2.28 14.00 24.00
C ARG A 34 3.37 15.08 23.90
N GLN A 35 4.27 14.96 22.93
CA GLN A 35 5.32 15.94 22.69
C GLN A 35 4.80 17.29 22.18
N LEU A 36 3.59 17.31 21.62
CA LEU A 36 2.91 18.52 21.15
C LEU A 36 1.96 19.13 22.20
N ALA A 37 1.98 18.63 23.45
CA ALA A 37 1.15 19.16 24.52
C ALA A 37 1.30 20.69 24.67
N GLY A 38 0.17 21.39 24.78
CA GLY A 38 0.11 22.85 24.87
C GLY A 38 0.23 23.58 23.52
N LYS A 39 0.32 22.87 22.39
CA LYS A 39 0.30 23.43 21.03
C LYS A 39 -0.97 23.03 20.29
N SER A 40 -1.34 23.81 19.27
CA SER A 40 -2.36 23.39 18.30
C SER A 40 -1.82 22.22 17.47
N VAL A 41 -2.63 21.16 17.31
CA VAL A 41 -2.26 19.93 16.59
C VAL A 41 -3.24 19.71 15.44
N ASN A 42 -2.70 19.51 14.23
CA ASN A 42 -3.48 19.06 13.09
C ASN A 42 -3.70 17.53 13.18
N ILE A 43 -4.82 17.13 13.78
CA ILE A 43 -5.16 15.71 13.99
C ILE A 43 -5.32 14.97 12.65
N THR A 44 -5.85 15.62 11.61
CA THR A 44 -6.00 15.02 10.28
C THR A 44 -4.64 14.60 9.71
N GLU A 45 -3.64 15.45 9.82
CA GLU A 45 -2.29 15.13 9.34
C GLU A 45 -1.63 14.02 10.18
N GLN A 46 -1.83 14.04 11.50
CA GLN A 46 -1.30 12.99 12.38
C GLN A 46 -1.93 11.63 12.09
N LEU A 47 -3.26 11.58 11.94
CA LEU A 47 -3.98 10.35 11.62
C LEU A 47 -3.63 9.84 10.22
N PHE A 48 -3.48 10.74 9.24
CA PHE A 48 -3.05 10.37 7.89
C PHE A 48 -1.65 9.76 7.89
N SER A 49 -0.70 10.39 8.60
CA SER A 49 0.67 9.87 8.75
C SER A 49 0.69 8.50 9.44
N HIS A 50 -0.03 8.36 10.55
CA HIS A 50 -0.15 7.10 11.29
C HIS A 50 -0.76 5.99 10.43
N THR A 51 -1.90 6.25 9.78
CA THR A 51 -2.58 5.27 8.94
C THR A 51 -1.71 4.86 7.75
N SER A 52 -1.04 5.84 7.12
CA SER A 52 -0.11 5.59 6.02
C SER A 52 1.07 4.71 6.45
N SER A 53 1.64 5.01 7.62
CA SER A 53 2.74 4.25 8.22
C SER A 53 2.34 2.80 8.51
N MET A 54 1.16 2.61 9.08
CA MET A 54 0.57 1.30 9.36
C MET A 54 0.34 0.50 8.08
N VAL A 55 -0.28 1.10 7.06
CA VAL A 55 -0.53 0.46 5.76
C VAL A 55 0.79 0.09 5.09
N CYS A 56 1.78 0.99 5.04
CA CYS A 56 3.09 0.69 4.46
C CYS A 56 3.78 -0.49 5.17
N ARG A 57 3.70 -0.57 6.51
CA ARG A 57 4.32 -1.68 7.25
C ARG A 57 3.59 -3.00 7.05
N ALA A 58 2.26 -2.98 6.98
CA ALA A 58 1.48 -4.18 6.71
C ALA A 58 1.67 -4.67 5.27
N ALA A 59 1.77 -3.75 4.31
CA ALA A 59 1.86 -4.07 2.89
C ALA A 59 3.29 -4.43 2.45
N PHE A 60 4.30 -3.74 2.96
CA PHE A 60 5.67 -3.77 2.43
C PHE A 60 6.72 -4.12 3.48
N GLY A 61 6.29 -4.45 4.71
CA GLY A 61 7.20 -4.69 5.81
C GLY A 61 7.99 -3.43 6.20
N GLN A 62 9.24 -3.63 6.62
CA GLN A 62 10.09 -2.53 7.05
C GLN A 62 10.72 -1.81 5.85
N VAL A 63 10.00 -0.85 5.30
CA VAL A 63 10.49 0.00 4.20
C VAL A 63 11.33 1.19 4.67
N SER A 64 12.22 1.66 3.79
CA SER A 64 13.01 2.87 3.99
C SER A 64 12.11 4.09 4.26
N LYS A 65 12.62 5.06 5.04
CA LYS A 65 11.89 6.31 5.29
C LYS A 65 11.60 7.08 3.99
N GLU A 66 12.52 6.99 3.02
CA GLU A 66 12.41 7.67 1.74
C GLU A 66 11.31 7.08 0.86
N ASP A 67 11.24 5.75 0.73
CA ASP A 67 10.22 5.10 -0.10
C ASP A 67 8.83 5.24 0.52
N ARG A 68 8.74 5.15 1.86
CA ARG A 68 7.52 5.49 2.60
C ARG A 68 7.08 6.91 2.30
N TYR A 69 7.98 7.89 2.42
CA TYR A 69 7.65 9.29 2.13
C TYR A 69 7.19 9.49 0.68
N LYS A 70 7.87 8.88 -0.29
CA LYS A 70 7.48 8.94 -1.71
C LYS A 70 6.09 8.34 -1.93
N PHE A 71 5.83 7.15 -1.40
CA PHE A 71 4.53 6.48 -1.48
C PHE A 71 3.41 7.35 -0.90
N VAL A 72 3.59 7.83 0.33
CA VAL A 72 2.61 8.66 1.04
C VAL A 72 2.33 9.97 0.29
N ARG A 73 3.37 10.59 -0.26
CA ARG A 73 3.21 11.80 -1.09
C ARG A 73 2.41 11.52 -2.37
N LEU A 74 2.67 10.41 -3.04
CA LEU A 74 1.92 10.03 -4.24
C LEU A 74 0.47 9.69 -3.91
N MET A 75 0.21 9.00 -2.79
CA MET A 75 -1.15 8.74 -2.31
C MET A 75 -1.94 10.03 -2.02
N LYS A 76 -1.30 11.04 -1.41
CA LYS A 76 -1.94 12.36 -1.23
C LYS A 76 -2.32 12.99 -2.57
N GLN A 77 -1.49 12.82 -3.60
CA GLN A 77 -1.80 13.34 -4.95
C GLN A 77 -2.98 12.59 -5.58
N VAL A 78 -3.03 11.27 -5.45
CA VAL A 78 -4.18 10.46 -5.91
C VAL A 78 -5.47 10.95 -5.25
N LEU A 79 -5.50 11.04 -3.91
CA LEU A 79 -6.69 11.47 -3.17
C LEU A 79 -7.14 12.87 -3.59
N ALA A 80 -6.22 13.81 -3.78
CA ALA A 80 -6.54 15.16 -4.24
C ALA A 80 -7.12 15.18 -5.68
N LEU A 81 -6.69 14.24 -6.54
CA LEU A 81 -7.23 14.10 -7.90
C LEU A 81 -8.60 13.40 -7.90
N GLU A 82 -8.80 12.41 -7.02
CA GLU A 82 -10.06 11.69 -6.83
C GLU A 82 -11.16 12.59 -6.24
N GLU A 83 -10.82 13.52 -5.35
CA GLU A 83 -11.74 14.55 -4.86
C GLU A 83 -12.34 15.38 -6.00
N GLY A 84 -11.60 15.57 -7.10
CA GLY A 84 -12.11 16.19 -8.34
C GLY A 84 -12.90 15.25 -9.26
N PHE A 85 -12.79 13.93 -9.07
CA PHE A 85 -13.35 12.88 -9.93
C PHE A 85 -14.82 12.57 -9.63
N HIS A 86 -15.28 12.84 -8.40
CA HIS A 86 -16.65 12.57 -7.95
C HIS A 86 -17.77 13.20 -8.80
N MET A 87 -17.50 14.25 -9.59
CA MET A 87 -18.49 14.82 -10.51
C MET A 87 -18.60 14.09 -11.85
N ALA A 88 -17.53 13.44 -12.32
CA ALA A 88 -17.52 12.73 -13.60
C ALA A 88 -18.19 11.35 -13.51
N ASP A 89 -18.12 10.69 -12.35
CA ASP A 89 -18.79 9.41 -12.08
C ASP A 89 -20.32 9.54 -11.97
N LEU A 90 -20.84 10.74 -11.70
CA LEU A 90 -22.27 11.01 -11.64
C LEU A 90 -22.92 11.14 -13.02
N PHE A 91 -22.14 11.32 -14.09
CA PHE A 91 -22.68 11.57 -15.43
C PHE A 91 -21.86 10.87 -16.52
N LEU A 92 -22.46 9.82 -17.13
CA LEU A 92 -21.88 8.97 -18.18
C LEU A 92 -21.31 9.76 -19.39
N SER A 93 -21.75 11.00 -19.62
CA SER A 93 -21.33 11.88 -20.70
C SER A 93 -19.99 12.59 -20.48
N TYR A 94 -19.35 12.46 -19.30
CA TYR A 94 -18.13 13.20 -18.95
C TYR A 94 -16.81 12.43 -19.13
N ARG A 95 -16.84 11.24 -19.74
CA ARG A 95 -15.61 10.47 -20.05
C ARG A 95 -14.60 11.26 -20.90
N ILE A 96 -15.08 12.25 -21.66
CA ILE A 96 -14.28 13.16 -22.49
C ILE A 96 -13.60 14.26 -21.63
N PHE A 97 -14.17 14.62 -20.48
CA PHE A 97 -13.59 15.62 -19.57
C PHE A 97 -12.31 15.14 -18.89
N HIS A 98 -12.11 13.84 -18.62
CA HIS A 98 -10.83 13.35 -18.05
C HIS A 98 -9.63 13.59 -18.97
N VAL A 99 -9.85 13.63 -20.29
CA VAL A 99 -8.83 13.97 -21.28
C VAL A 99 -8.65 15.48 -21.41
N LEU A 100 -9.75 16.26 -21.34
CA LEU A 100 -9.72 17.72 -21.46
C LEU A 100 -9.23 18.46 -20.20
N THR A 101 -9.34 17.86 -19.02
CA THR A 101 -8.94 18.46 -17.73
C THR A 101 -7.48 18.22 -17.34
N GLY A 102 -6.74 17.39 -18.10
CA GLY A 102 -5.34 17.05 -17.77
C GLY A 102 -5.17 16.03 -16.63
N LEU A 103 -6.27 15.57 -16.03
CA LEU A 103 -6.28 14.60 -14.92
C LEU A 103 -5.70 13.24 -15.33
N LYS A 104 -6.07 12.73 -16.50
CA LYS A 104 -5.60 11.42 -17.00
C LYS A 104 -4.07 11.37 -17.19
N PRO A 105 -3.43 12.34 -17.87
CA PRO A 105 -1.97 12.40 -17.94
C PRO A 105 -1.26 12.47 -16.58
N GLU A 106 -1.85 13.17 -15.60
CA GLU A 106 -1.27 13.26 -14.25
C GLU A 106 -1.40 11.93 -13.50
N LEU A 107 -2.56 11.27 -13.60
CA LEU A 107 -2.81 9.97 -13.01
C LEU A 107 -1.89 8.89 -13.60
N LEU A 108 -1.65 8.92 -14.91
CA LEU A 108 -0.66 8.06 -15.58
C LEU A 108 0.77 8.30 -15.06
N LYS A 109 1.15 9.56 -14.83
CA LYS A 109 2.46 9.90 -14.25
C LYS A 109 2.60 9.37 -12.82
N ILE A 110 1.54 9.47 -12.01
CA ILE A 110 1.54 8.93 -10.64
C ILE A 110 1.59 7.41 -10.68
N HIS A 111 0.79 6.77 -11.53
CA HIS A 111 0.78 5.33 -11.72
C HIS A 111 2.17 4.82 -12.09
N HIS A 112 2.87 5.46 -13.03
CA HIS A 112 4.23 5.08 -13.41
C HIS A 112 5.23 5.23 -12.24
N LYS A 113 5.12 6.28 -11.43
CA LYS A 113 5.97 6.45 -10.24
C LYS A 113 5.70 5.38 -9.19
N MET A 114 4.44 5.02 -8.97
CA MET A 114 4.06 3.93 -8.06
C MET A 114 4.55 2.57 -8.57
N ASP A 115 4.43 2.32 -9.87
CA ASP A 115 4.92 1.11 -10.52
C ASP A 115 6.42 0.88 -10.25
N ILE A 116 7.24 1.93 -10.41
CA ILE A 116 8.68 1.87 -10.10
C ILE A 116 8.91 1.54 -8.62
N ILE A 117 8.16 2.13 -7.69
CA ILE A 117 8.29 1.87 -6.25
C ILE A 117 7.95 0.40 -5.96
N PHE A 118 6.82 -0.10 -6.46
CA PHE A 118 6.42 -1.48 -6.19
C PHE A 118 7.34 -2.50 -6.86
N GLU A 119 7.82 -2.22 -8.07
CA GLU A 119 8.77 -3.09 -8.75
C GLU A 119 10.08 -3.22 -7.94
N ASN A 120 10.58 -2.12 -7.37
CA ASN A 120 11.75 -2.14 -6.50
C ASN A 120 11.48 -2.91 -5.20
N LEU A 121 10.33 -2.69 -4.56
CA LEU A 121 9.93 -3.42 -3.35
C LEU A 121 9.81 -4.92 -3.62
N ILE A 122 9.13 -5.32 -4.69
CA ILE A 122 8.99 -6.74 -5.07
C ILE A 122 10.36 -7.37 -5.30
N LYS A 123 11.26 -6.70 -6.03
CA LYS A 123 12.64 -7.18 -6.24
C LYS A 123 13.41 -7.34 -4.94
N GLU A 124 13.27 -6.38 -4.02
CA GLU A 124 13.89 -6.45 -2.70
C GLU A 124 13.40 -7.69 -1.92
N HIS A 125 12.09 -7.93 -1.88
CA HIS A 125 11.51 -9.10 -1.21
C HIS A 125 12.00 -10.41 -1.85
N ILE A 126 12.00 -10.52 -3.18
CA ILE A 126 12.52 -11.70 -3.90
C ILE A 126 14.00 -11.96 -3.56
N ASN A 127 14.82 -10.90 -3.54
CA ASN A 127 16.23 -10.99 -3.20
C ASN A 127 16.44 -11.43 -1.74
N ASN A 128 15.63 -10.89 -0.83
CA ASN A 128 15.66 -11.24 0.59
C ASN A 128 15.25 -12.69 0.81
N HIS A 129 14.19 -13.19 0.15
CA HIS A 129 13.82 -14.62 0.17
C HIS A 129 14.95 -15.51 -0.31
N THR A 130 15.61 -15.13 -1.40
CA THR A 130 16.72 -15.92 -1.97
C THR A 130 17.93 -15.98 -1.04
N ARG A 131 18.26 -14.87 -0.37
CA ARG A 131 19.37 -14.79 0.60
C ARG A 131 19.04 -15.46 1.93
N ASN A 132 17.80 -15.34 2.40
CA ASN A 132 17.35 -15.78 3.73
C ASN A 132 16.80 -17.21 3.76
N LYS A 133 16.88 -18.01 2.68
CA LYS A 133 16.58 -19.46 2.69
C LYS A 133 17.29 -20.28 3.79
N LYS A 134 18.27 -19.70 4.50
CA LYS A 134 18.97 -20.29 5.65
C LYS A 134 18.37 -19.98 7.03
N PHE A 135 17.46 -19.00 7.14
CA PHE A 135 16.77 -18.67 8.38
C PHE A 135 15.27 -18.83 8.16
N ILE A 136 14.64 -19.71 8.95
CA ILE A 136 13.18 -19.86 8.97
C ILE A 136 12.62 -18.51 9.43
N ALA A 137 12.17 -17.68 8.49
CA ALA A 137 11.47 -16.45 8.81
C ALA A 137 10.22 -16.83 9.61
N ASP A 138 10.04 -16.20 10.76
CA ASP A 138 8.85 -16.39 11.59
C ASP A 138 7.61 -16.14 10.70
N PRO A 139 6.69 -17.10 10.57
CA PRO A 139 5.46 -16.91 9.80
C PRO A 139 4.63 -15.70 10.27
N ASN A 140 4.88 -15.18 11.47
CA ASN A 140 4.26 -13.96 12.00
C ASN A 140 4.90 -12.64 11.51
N GLN A 141 5.98 -12.69 10.71
CA GLN A 141 6.64 -11.49 10.16
C GLN A 141 6.41 -11.28 8.66
N LYS A 142 5.61 -12.11 8.00
CA LYS A 142 5.30 -11.94 6.58
C LYS A 142 4.41 -10.72 6.35
N ASP A 143 4.84 -9.84 5.46
CA ASP A 143 4.00 -8.78 4.94
C ASP A 143 3.18 -9.24 3.73
N LEU A 144 2.35 -8.33 3.21
CA LEU A 144 1.49 -8.61 2.06
C LEU A 144 2.28 -9.04 0.81
N ILE A 145 3.41 -8.41 0.51
CA ILE A 145 4.23 -8.78 -0.65
C ILE A 145 4.75 -10.21 -0.46
N ASP A 146 5.24 -10.56 0.72
CA ASP A 146 5.70 -11.92 1.01
C ASP A 146 4.60 -12.98 0.79
N VAL A 147 3.39 -12.69 1.26
CA VAL A 147 2.24 -13.60 1.10
C VAL A 147 1.90 -13.76 -0.38
N LEU A 148 1.83 -12.66 -1.14
CA LEU A 148 1.49 -12.70 -2.56
C LEU A 148 2.58 -13.38 -3.41
N LEU A 149 3.86 -13.17 -3.09
CA LEU A 149 4.97 -13.88 -3.73
C LEU A 149 4.93 -15.38 -3.43
N GLN A 150 4.64 -15.76 -2.18
CA GLN A 150 4.50 -17.17 -1.82
C GLN A 150 3.35 -17.83 -2.59
N ILE A 151 2.21 -17.16 -2.71
CA ILE A 151 1.06 -17.67 -3.47
C ILE A 151 1.42 -17.83 -4.94
N ARG A 152 2.09 -16.84 -5.53
CA ARG A 152 2.59 -16.89 -6.91
C ARG A 152 3.50 -18.10 -7.13
N ASP A 153 4.42 -18.34 -6.20
CA ASP A 153 5.46 -19.37 -6.33
C ASP A 153 4.99 -20.78 -5.89
N SER A 154 3.90 -20.88 -5.12
CA SER A 154 3.33 -22.14 -4.64
C SER A 154 2.76 -23.03 -5.74
N GLY A 155 2.26 -22.44 -6.84
CA GLY A 155 1.57 -23.16 -7.90
C GLY A 155 0.17 -23.67 -7.52
N ASP A 156 -0.34 -23.34 -6.33
CA ASP A 156 -1.64 -23.83 -5.83
C ASP A 156 -2.86 -23.14 -6.47
N LEU A 157 -2.62 -22.13 -7.31
CA LEU A 157 -3.68 -21.39 -8.00
C LEU A 157 -4.03 -22.04 -9.34
N GLN A 158 -5.32 -22.00 -9.68
CA GLN A 158 -5.83 -22.43 -10.99
C GLN A 158 -5.30 -21.58 -12.15
N PHE A 159 -4.77 -20.39 -11.87
CA PHE A 159 -4.15 -19.49 -12.83
C PHE A 159 -2.88 -18.88 -12.22
N PRO A 160 -1.82 -18.67 -13.01
CA PRO A 160 -0.61 -18.01 -12.54
C PRO A 160 -0.88 -16.54 -12.23
N ILE A 161 -0.18 -16.01 -11.22
CA ILE A 161 -0.17 -14.59 -10.88
C ILE A 161 1.15 -13.98 -11.38
N SER A 162 1.10 -12.77 -11.91
CA SER A 162 2.27 -12.00 -12.32
C SER A 162 2.65 -10.93 -11.29
N ASN A 163 3.80 -10.27 -11.46
CA ASN A 163 4.14 -9.12 -10.63
C ASN A 163 3.15 -7.96 -10.85
N ASP A 164 2.60 -7.82 -12.06
CA ASP A 164 1.60 -6.79 -12.37
C ASP A 164 0.29 -7.04 -11.61
N ASP A 165 -0.10 -8.31 -11.47
CA ASP A 165 -1.25 -8.71 -10.65
C ASP A 165 -1.03 -8.38 -9.16
N ILE A 166 0.19 -8.58 -8.63
CA ILE A 166 0.56 -8.21 -7.26
C ILE A 166 0.46 -6.69 -7.07
N LYS A 167 1.03 -5.92 -8.00
CA LYS A 167 0.97 -4.45 -7.97
C LYS A 167 -0.47 -3.95 -8.02
N ALA A 168 -1.31 -4.56 -8.86
CA ALA A 168 -2.73 -4.22 -8.98
C ALA A 168 -3.54 -4.56 -7.71
N ILE A 169 -3.16 -5.58 -6.92
CA ILE A 169 -3.78 -5.82 -5.61
C ILE A 169 -3.44 -4.70 -4.62
N ILE A 170 -2.19 -4.23 -4.64
CA ILE A 170 -1.67 -3.25 -3.68
C ILE A 170 -2.21 -1.85 -3.98
N PHE A 171 -2.33 -1.49 -5.26
CA PHE A 171 -2.70 -0.15 -5.69
C PHE A 171 -3.67 -0.23 -6.87
N VAL A 172 -4.94 0.04 -6.57
CA VAL A 172 -6.03 0.09 -7.55
C VAL A 172 -6.32 1.55 -7.86
N VAL A 173 -5.81 2.03 -8.99
CA VAL A 173 -6.15 3.33 -9.55
C VAL A 173 -6.24 3.16 -11.06
N ASP A 174 -7.44 3.34 -11.61
CA ASP A 174 -7.71 3.24 -13.05
C ASP A 174 -7.42 4.59 -13.73
N PRO A 175 -6.42 4.69 -14.62
CA PRO A 175 -6.10 5.92 -15.34
C PRO A 175 -7.00 6.24 -16.54
#